data_AF-A0A445AGS6-F1
#
_entry.id   AF-A0A445AGS6-F1
#
_cell.length_a   1.000
_cell.length_b   1.000
_cell.length_c   1.000
_cell.angle_alpha   90.00
_cell.angle_beta   90.00
_cell.angle_gamma   90.00
#
_symmetry.space_group_name_H-M   'P 1'
#
loop_
_entity.id
_entity.type
_entity.pdbx_description
1 polymer ?
#
loop_
_entity_poly.entity_id
_entity_poly.type
_entity_poly.pdbx_seq_one_letter_code
_entity_poly.pdbx_strand_id
1 'polypeptide(L)'
;MFKFYPKYDALVNNMRESFNSTIVESRKKPILTMLEDIRVYLMKRWVENRVLIEKYKDDILPRIKLKLQKEIDASRWWFPVAAGISKFEVIRGRDKFVVDLLKKEFTCTKFQMTGLPCPHAVSAINCSKDNIRKYVASCYNKAAYVTYYTP
;
A
#
# COMPACT_ATOMS: atom_id res chain seq x y z
N MET A 1 15.84 -16.99 6.87
CA MET A 1 15.40 -15.67 7.38
C MET A 1 14.69 -14.95 6.25
N PHE A 2 13.37 -14.76 6.33
CA PHE A 2 12.62 -14.07 5.28
C PHE A 2 13.04 -12.59 5.24
N LYS A 3 13.53 -12.12 4.09
CA LYS A 3 13.86 -10.71 3.87
C LYS A 3 12.57 -9.97 3.51
N PHE A 4 12.15 -9.02 4.34
CA PHE A 4 10.92 -8.23 4.16
C PHE A 4 11.11 -7.04 3.18
N TYR A 5 11.93 -7.19 2.14
CA TYR A 5 12.20 -6.15 1.14
C TYR A 5 11.82 -6.63 -0.26
N PRO A 6 11.13 -5.82 -1.08
CA PRO A 6 10.50 -4.51 -0.80
C PRO A 6 9.09 -4.64 -0.20
N LYS A 7 8.64 -3.62 0.55
CA LYS A 7 7.24 -3.52 1.02
C LYS A 7 6.32 -3.42 -0.20
N TYR A 8 5.55 -4.46 -0.46
CA TYR A 8 4.79 -4.58 -1.70
C TYR A 8 3.43 -5.20 -1.47
N ASP A 9 2.38 -4.48 -1.88
CA ASP A 9 0.98 -4.87 -1.70
C ASP A 9 0.36 -5.47 -2.98
N ALA A 10 1.19 -5.87 -3.95
CA ALA A 10 0.76 -6.54 -5.16
C ALA A 10 1.45 -7.92 -5.24
N LEU A 11 0.85 -8.91 -4.60
CA LEU A 11 1.28 -10.30 -4.76
C LEU A 11 0.94 -10.74 -6.20
N VAL A 12 1.88 -10.49 -7.11
CA VAL A 12 2.12 -11.12 -8.43
C VAL A 12 0.91 -11.75 -9.13
N ASN A 13 0.07 -10.91 -9.75
CA ASN A 13 -0.64 -11.21 -11.01
C ASN A 13 -1.24 -9.93 -11.62
N ASN A 14 -1.68 -9.00 -10.75
CA ASN A 14 -2.31 -7.74 -11.11
C ASN A 14 -1.47 -6.86 -12.06
N MET A 15 -0.14 -6.82 -11.90
CA MET A 15 0.73 -6.05 -12.81
C MET A 15 0.74 -6.63 -14.22
N ARG A 16 0.86 -7.96 -14.34
CA ARG A 16 0.87 -8.67 -15.62
C ARG A 16 -0.48 -8.52 -16.30
N GLU A 17 -1.57 -8.71 -15.56
CA GLU A 17 -2.93 -8.57 -16.05
C GLU A 17 -3.20 -7.15 -16.58
N SER A 18 -2.85 -6.13 -15.79
CA SER A 18 -3.01 -4.71 -16.17
C SER A 18 -2.18 -4.31 -17.40
N PHE A 19 -0.93 -4.78 -17.48
CA PHE A 19 -0.11 -4.51 -18.66
C PHE A 19 -0.65 -5.24 -19.90
N ASN A 20 -0.97 -6.53 -19.76
CA ASN A 20 -1.52 -7.33 -20.85
C ASN A 20 -2.85 -6.76 -21.36
N SER A 21 -3.75 -6.32 -20.48
CA SER A 21 -5.02 -5.69 -20.87
C SER A 21 -4.80 -4.40 -21.65
N THR A 22 -3.74 -3.66 -21.33
CA THR A 22 -3.40 -2.41 -22.02
C THR A 22 -2.90 -2.65 -23.44
N ILE A 23 -2.07 -3.67 -23.64
CA ILE A 23 -1.38 -3.89 -24.93
C ILE A 23 -2.12 -4.85 -25.88
N VAL A 24 -3.34 -5.27 -25.55
CA VAL A 24 -4.10 -6.27 -26.36
C VAL A 24 -4.19 -5.86 -27.83
N GLU A 25 -4.51 -4.60 -28.12
CA GLU A 25 -4.64 -4.13 -29.50
C GLU A 25 -3.28 -3.94 -30.19
N SER A 26 -2.28 -3.43 -29.47
CA SER A 26 -0.92 -3.28 -30.01
C SER A 26 -0.30 -4.62 -30.40
N ARG A 27 -0.63 -5.70 -29.67
CA ARG A 27 -0.14 -7.06 -29.96
C ARG A 27 -0.67 -7.67 -31.26
N LYS A 28 -1.72 -7.11 -31.85
CA LYS A 28 -2.26 -7.56 -33.15
C LYS A 28 -1.51 -6.94 -34.34
N LYS A 29 -0.60 -6.00 -34.09
CA LYS A 29 0.14 -5.25 -35.11
C LYS A 29 1.53 -5.88 -35.37
N PRO A 30 2.19 -5.55 -36.50
CA PRO A 30 3.58 -5.93 -36.74
C PRO A 30 4.50 -5.49 -35.61
N ILE A 31 5.59 -6.24 -35.39
CA ILE A 31 6.48 -6.06 -34.22
C ILE A 31 6.98 -4.61 -34.05
N LEU A 32 7.35 -3.95 -35.15
CA LEU A 32 7.82 -2.57 -35.12
C LEU A 32 6.73 -1.61 -34.62
N THR A 33 5.51 -1.75 -35.14
CA THR A 33 4.36 -0.93 -34.75
C THR A 33 3.92 -1.21 -33.32
N MET A 34 3.95 -2.47 -32.88
CA MET A 34 3.65 -2.85 -31.50
C MET A 34 4.62 -2.18 -30.51
N LEU A 35 5.92 -2.20 -30.80
CA LEU A 35 6.94 -1.58 -29.94
C LEU A 35 6.77 -0.05 -29.89
N GLU A 36 6.46 0.57 -31.02
CA GLU A 36 6.23 2.01 -31.09
C GLU A 36 4.98 2.43 -30.29
N ASP A 37 3.88 1.68 -30.39
CA ASP A 37 2.69 1.90 -29.57
C ASP A 37 3.01 1.80 -28.06
N ILE A 38 3.75 0.78 -27.64
CA ILE A 38 4.15 0.58 -26.24
C ILE A 38 5.03 1.74 -25.76
N ARG A 39 5.98 2.18 -26.59
CA ARG A 39 6.85 3.32 -26.29
C ARG A 39 6.04 4.60 -26.07
N VAL A 40 5.13 4.91 -26.99
CA VAL A 40 4.25 6.09 -26.89
C VAL A 40 3.31 5.99 -25.68
N TYR A 41 2.77 4.80 -25.39
CA TYR A 41 1.96 4.57 -24.20
C TYR A 41 2.73 4.87 -22.90
N LEU A 42 3.95 4.34 -22.77
CA LEU A 42 4.78 4.57 -21.59
C LEU A 42 5.13 6.04 -21.41
N MET A 43 5.48 6.74 -22.50
CA MET A 43 5.76 8.18 -22.48
C MET A 43 4.55 9.00 -22.02
N LYS A 44 3.36 8.75 -22.61
CA LYS A 44 2.13 9.44 -22.23
C LYS A 44 1.81 9.21 -20.76
N ARG A 45 1.86 7.94 -20.32
CA ARG A 45 1.61 7.55 -18.93
C ARG A 45 2.57 8.22 -17.95
N TRP A 46 3.84 8.39 -18.33
CA TRP A 46 4.83 9.07 -17.50
C TRP A 46 4.47 10.54 -17.27
N VAL A 47 4.12 11.26 -18.35
CA VAL A 47 3.70 12.66 -18.28
C VAL A 47 2.39 12.81 -17.50
N GLU A 48 1.39 11.98 -17.78
CA GLU A 48 0.12 11.98 -17.05
C GLU A 48 0.34 11.79 -15.55
N ASN A 49 1.16 10.81 -15.16
CA ASN A 49 1.47 10.55 -13.75
C ASN A 49 2.15 11.74 -13.05
N ARG A 50 3.01 12.48 -13.74
CA ARG A 50 3.63 13.72 -13.23
C ARG A 50 2.58 14.81 -12.98
N VAL A 51 1.77 15.10 -13.99
CA VAL A 51 0.73 16.15 -13.89
C VAL A 51 -0.29 15.80 -12.79
N LEU A 52 -0.65 14.53 -12.65
CA LEU A 52 -1.57 14.07 -11.61
C LEU A 52 -0.99 14.23 -10.21
N ILE A 53 0.29 13.87 -9.99
CA ILE A 53 0.89 13.96 -8.66
C ILE A 53 1.17 15.41 -8.23
N GLU A 54 1.51 16.29 -9.17
CA GLU A 54 1.70 17.72 -8.90
C GLU A 54 0.42 18.34 -8.31
N LYS A 55 -0.72 18.05 -8.93
CA LYS A 55 -2.06 18.53 -8.49
C LYS A 55 -2.54 17.88 -7.21
N TYR A 56 -1.99 16.73 -6.82
CA TYR A 56 -2.41 15.99 -5.64
C TYR A 56 -1.93 16.66 -4.35
N LYS A 57 -2.84 16.93 -3.40
CA LYS A 57 -2.52 17.73 -2.19
C LYS A 57 -2.20 16.93 -0.94
N ASP A 58 -2.63 15.67 -0.85
CA ASP A 58 -2.38 14.82 0.33
C ASP A 58 -0.98 14.21 0.25
N ASP A 59 -0.44 13.81 1.41
CA ASP A 59 0.87 13.14 1.50
C ASP A 59 0.76 11.65 1.15
N ILE A 60 -0.33 10.97 1.53
CA ILE A 60 -0.49 9.54 1.24
C ILE A 60 -1.15 9.36 -0.12
N LEU A 61 -0.58 8.53 -1.00
CA LEU A 61 -1.09 8.31 -2.35
C LEU A 61 -2.58 7.87 -2.39
N PRO A 62 -3.37 8.28 -3.40
CA PRO A 62 -4.82 8.07 -3.44
C PRO A 62 -5.24 6.61 -3.28
N ARG A 63 -4.60 5.70 -4.02
CA ARG A 63 -4.91 4.26 -3.96
C ARG A 63 -4.59 3.66 -2.58
N ILE A 64 -3.55 4.16 -1.94
CA ILE A 64 -3.13 3.71 -0.61
C ILE A 64 -4.10 4.22 0.44
N LYS A 65 -4.56 5.47 0.32
CA LYS A 65 -5.61 6.03 1.17
C LYS A 65 -6.91 5.23 1.11
N LEU A 66 -7.32 4.81 -0.09
CA LEU A 66 -8.49 3.93 -0.27
C LEU A 66 -8.31 2.57 0.41
N LYS A 67 -7.12 1.97 0.30
CA LYS A 67 -6.82 0.70 1.00
C LYS A 67 -6.81 0.88 2.51
N LEU A 68 -6.14 1.93 3.00
CA LEU A 68 -6.10 2.26 4.41
C LEU A 68 -7.51 2.45 4.98
N GLN A 69 -8.40 3.14 4.25
CA GLN A 69 -9.79 3.31 4.67
C GLN A 69 -10.51 1.96 4.83
N LYS A 70 -10.29 1.00 3.93
CA LYS A 70 -10.85 -0.36 4.08
C LYS A 70 -10.34 -1.07 5.34
N GLU A 71 -9.05 -0.92 5.66
CA GLU A 71 -8.48 -1.49 6.89
C GLU A 71 -9.04 -0.80 8.14
N ILE A 72 -9.29 0.51 8.09
CA ILE A 72 -9.97 1.27 9.15
C ILE A 72 -11.41 0.76 9.34
N ASP A 73 -12.17 0.58 8.26
CA ASP A 73 -13.55 0.10 8.37
C ASP A 73 -13.61 -1.34 8.89
N ALA A 74 -12.66 -2.19 8.47
CA ALA A 74 -12.53 -3.55 8.99
C ALA A 74 -12.08 -3.61 10.46
N SER A 75 -11.39 -2.57 10.96
CA SER A 75 -10.88 -2.52 12.35
C SER A 75 -11.99 -2.49 13.40
N ARG A 76 -13.20 -2.07 13.03
CA ARG A 76 -14.37 -1.95 13.92
C ARG A 76 -14.75 -3.26 14.60
N TRP A 77 -14.37 -4.39 14.03
CA TRP A 77 -14.68 -5.74 14.53
C TRP A 77 -13.57 -6.32 15.42
N TRP A 78 -12.53 -5.53 15.72
CA TRP A 78 -11.37 -5.95 16.49
C TRP A 78 -11.33 -5.23 17.83
N PHE A 79 -11.17 -5.99 18.90
CA PHE A 79 -11.18 -5.49 20.27
C PHE A 79 -9.76 -5.49 20.84
N PRO A 80 -9.14 -4.33 21.09
CA PRO A 80 -7.80 -4.24 21.63
C PRO A 80 -7.85 -4.29 23.16
N VAL A 81 -6.98 -5.10 23.75
CA VAL A 81 -6.74 -5.21 25.19
C VAL A 81 -5.29 -4.80 25.44
N ALA A 82 -5.09 -3.78 26.26
CA ALA A 82 -3.75 -3.29 26.58
C ALA A 82 -2.99 -4.34 27.43
N ALA A 83 -1.83 -4.76 26.94
CA ALA A 83 -0.89 -5.63 27.65
C ALA A 83 0.37 -4.86 28.09
N GLY A 84 0.36 -3.52 27.95
CA GLY A 84 1.43 -2.60 28.28
C GLY A 84 1.22 -1.24 27.61
N ILE A 85 2.21 -0.36 27.69
CA ILE A 85 2.12 1.02 27.15
C ILE A 85 1.93 1.02 25.61
N SER A 86 2.69 0.18 24.90
CA SER A 86 2.68 0.11 23.43
C SER A 86 2.25 -1.25 22.89
N LYS A 87 1.84 -2.18 23.76
CA LYS A 87 1.54 -3.57 23.42
C LYS A 87 0.08 -3.88 23.66
N PHE A 88 -0.54 -4.51 22.67
CA PHE A 88 -1.94 -4.86 22.68
C PHE A 88 -2.13 -6.30 22.23
N GLU A 89 -2.98 -7.03 22.95
CA GLU A 89 -3.62 -8.23 22.41
C GLU A 89 -4.93 -7.80 21.76
N VAL A 90 -5.11 -8.11 20.48
CA VAL A 90 -6.28 -7.69 19.71
C VAL A 90 -7.07 -8.91 19.28
N ILE A 91 -8.35 -8.93 19.64
CA ILE A 91 -9.20 -10.12 19.61
C ILE A 91 -10.39 -9.89 18.67
N ARG A 92 -10.73 -10.92 17.89
CA ARG A 92 -11.99 -11.01 17.14
C ARG A 92 -12.47 -12.46 17.14
N GLY A 93 -13.48 -12.77 17.95
CA GLY A 93 -13.95 -14.14 18.11
C GLY A 93 -12.83 -15.03 18.68
N ARG A 94 -12.40 -16.04 17.90
CA ARG A 94 -11.28 -16.93 18.28
C ARG A 94 -9.92 -16.42 17.82
N ASP A 95 -9.88 -15.45 16.92
CA ASP A 95 -8.64 -14.90 16.40
C ASP A 95 -8.03 -13.93 17.40
N LYS A 96 -6.74 -14.10 17.67
CA LYS A 96 -5.97 -13.23 18.57
C LYS A 96 -4.64 -12.87 17.92
N PHE A 97 -4.29 -11.60 17.99
CA PHE A 97 -3.03 -11.08 17.48
C PHE A 97 -2.38 -10.14 18.48
N VAL A 98 -1.07 -10.28 18.66
CA VAL A 98 -0.26 -9.32 19.41
C VAL A 98 0.24 -8.22 18.47
N VAL A 99 0.10 -6.97 18.92
CA VAL A 99 0.50 -5.75 18.23
C VAL A 99 1.42 -4.96 19.16
N ASP A 100 2.66 -4.70 18.72
CA ASP A 100 3.58 -3.76 19.36
C ASP A 100 3.70 -2.49 18.49
N LEU A 101 3.09 -1.39 18.95
CA LEU A 101 3.06 -0.12 18.23
C LEU A 101 4.42 0.58 18.21
N LEU A 102 5.23 0.41 19.26
CA LEU A 102 6.53 1.06 19.38
C LEU A 102 7.53 0.44 18.41
N LYS A 103 7.54 -0.90 18.34
CA LYS A 103 8.38 -1.63 17.38
C LYS A 103 7.80 -1.69 15.96
N LYS A 104 6.51 -1.36 15.82
CA LYS A 104 5.72 -1.61 14.59
C LYS A 104 5.78 -3.09 14.17
N GLU A 105 5.74 -3.98 15.16
CA GLU A 105 5.80 -5.42 14.99
C GLU A 105 4.45 -6.05 15.30
N PHE A 106 3.86 -6.70 14.29
CA PHE A 106 2.58 -7.37 14.42
C PHE A 106 2.73 -8.85 14.11
N THR A 107 2.09 -9.69 14.92
CA THR A 107 2.06 -11.15 14.74
C THR A 107 1.53 -11.60 13.38
N CYS A 108 0.64 -10.81 12.75
CA CYS A 108 0.15 -11.09 11.39
C CYS A 108 1.21 -10.89 10.29
N THR A 109 2.34 -10.23 10.57
CA THR A 109 3.39 -9.83 9.62
C THR A 109 2.96 -8.97 8.41
N LYS A 110 1.67 -8.69 8.25
CA LYS A 110 1.10 -7.88 7.14
C LYS A 110 1.81 -6.54 6.99
N PHE A 111 2.11 -5.83 8.07
CA PHE A 111 2.80 -4.53 7.98
C PHE A 111 4.24 -4.64 7.47
N GLN A 112 4.97 -5.68 7.88
CA GLN A 112 6.31 -5.94 7.37
C GLN A 112 6.30 -6.25 5.88
N MET A 113 5.26 -6.95 5.40
CA MET A 113 5.09 -7.30 3.98
C MET A 113 4.58 -6.14 3.12
N THR A 114 3.51 -5.47 3.54
CA THR A 114 2.80 -4.48 2.71
C THR A 114 3.17 -3.05 3.02
N GLY A 115 3.68 -2.77 4.23
CA GLY A 115 3.89 -1.41 4.72
C GLY A 115 2.62 -0.67 5.15
N LEU A 116 1.48 -1.36 5.26
CA LEU A 116 0.21 -0.81 5.72
C LEU A 116 -0.27 -1.50 7.01
N PRO A 117 -0.91 -0.76 7.93
CA PRO A 117 -1.43 -1.36 9.14
C PRO A 117 -2.62 -2.27 8.78
N CYS A 118 -2.62 -3.48 9.33
CA CYS A 118 -3.73 -4.41 9.27
C CYS A 118 -4.90 -3.95 10.17
N PRO A 119 -6.11 -4.52 10.06
CA PRO A 119 -7.29 -4.00 10.77
C PRO A 119 -7.14 -4.08 12.29
N HIS A 120 -6.46 -5.13 12.78
CA HIS A 120 -6.19 -5.29 14.21
C HIS A 120 -5.11 -4.31 14.71
N ALA A 121 -4.08 -4.00 13.92
CA ALA A 121 -3.14 -2.92 14.25
C ALA A 121 -3.85 -1.56 14.27
N VAL A 122 -4.75 -1.30 13.32
CA VAL A 122 -5.55 -0.07 13.31
C VAL A 122 -6.40 0.06 14.59
N SER A 123 -7.03 -1.03 15.03
CA SER A 123 -7.79 -1.04 16.28
C SER A 123 -6.91 -0.67 17.50
N ALA A 124 -5.71 -1.26 17.59
CA ALA A 124 -4.74 -0.90 18.64
C ALA A 124 -4.28 0.57 18.56
N ILE A 125 -3.99 1.09 17.36
CA ILE A 125 -3.60 2.50 17.14
C ILE A 125 -4.72 3.46 17.60
N ASN A 126 -5.98 3.11 17.28
CA ASN A 126 -7.13 3.90 17.70
C ASN A 126 -7.29 3.88 19.23
N CYS A 127 -7.07 2.72 19.87
CA CYS A 127 -7.10 2.59 21.32
C CYS A 127 -6.01 3.43 22.00
N SER A 128 -4.80 3.47 21.41
CA SER A 128 -3.71 4.32 21.89
C SER A 128 -3.85 5.80 21.51
N LYS A 129 -4.91 6.18 20.78
CA LYS A 129 -5.16 7.54 20.25
C LYS A 129 -3.99 8.09 19.43
N ASP A 130 -3.23 7.24 18.76
CA ASP A 130 -2.12 7.67 17.92
C ASP A 130 -2.57 7.92 16.47
N ASN A 131 -1.76 8.66 15.72
CA ASN A 131 -2.06 8.98 14.34
C ASN A 131 -1.69 7.82 13.42
N ILE A 132 -2.70 7.18 12.82
CA ILE A 132 -2.55 6.07 11.86
C ILE A 132 -1.59 6.39 10.70
N ARG A 133 -1.47 7.66 10.29
CA ARG A 133 -0.57 8.07 9.20
C ARG A 133 0.90 7.75 9.50
N LYS A 134 1.31 7.70 10.78
CA LYS A 134 2.66 7.29 11.20
C LYS A 134 2.97 5.81 10.95
N TYR A 135 1.94 5.02 10.68
CA TYR A 135 2.00 3.59 10.43
C TYR A 135 1.79 3.27 8.95
N VAL A 136 1.97 4.24 8.05
CA VAL A 136 2.05 4.03 6.60
C VAL A 136 3.53 4.11 6.20
N ALA A 137 4.00 3.13 5.42
CA ALA A 137 5.37 3.13 4.94
C ALA A 137 5.65 4.32 4.00
N SER A 138 6.82 4.93 4.14
CA SER A 138 7.22 6.13 3.40
C SER A 138 7.25 5.96 1.88
N CYS A 139 7.39 4.74 1.38
CA CYS A 139 7.30 4.44 -0.05
C CYS A 139 5.93 4.75 -0.68
N TYR A 140 4.90 4.95 0.15
CA TYR A 140 3.56 5.36 -0.28
C TYR A 140 3.30 6.85 -0.17
N ASN A 141 4.30 7.64 0.20
CA ASN A 141 4.17 9.08 0.32
C ASN A 141 4.34 9.75 -1.05
N LYS A 142 3.73 10.93 -1.19
CA LYS A 142 3.81 11.78 -2.37
C LYS A 142 5.27 12.10 -2.69
N ALA A 143 6.08 12.42 -1.68
CA ALA A 143 7.50 12.70 -1.87
C ALA A 143 8.24 11.54 -2.55
N ALA A 144 8.05 10.31 -2.07
CA ALA A 144 8.64 9.12 -2.69
C ALA A 144 8.18 8.95 -4.13
N TYR A 145 6.87 9.10 -4.39
CA TYR A 145 6.34 9.03 -5.76
C TYR A 145 6.97 10.09 -6.67
N VAL A 146 7.03 11.34 -6.23
CA VAL A 146 7.64 12.43 -7.00
C VAL A 146 9.08 12.08 -7.37
N THR A 147 9.88 11.59 -6.42
CA THR A 147 11.28 11.21 -6.70
C THR A 147 11.43 10.13 -7.77
N TYR A 148 10.49 9.18 -7.87
CA TYR A 148 10.53 8.14 -8.91
C TYR A 148 10.13 8.64 -10.29
N TYR A 149 9.31 9.69 -10.35
CA TYR A 149 8.83 10.23 -11.62
C TYR A 149 9.58 11.48 -12.04
N THR A 150 10.45 12.09 -11.23
CA THR A 150 11.32 13.20 -11.66
C THR A 150 12.47 12.72 -12.56
N PRO A 151 12.91 13.52 -13.55
CA PRO A 151 14.05 13.18 -14.41
C PRO A 151 15.37 13.12 -13.64
#